data_AF-A0A2D5C907-F1
#
_entry.id   AF-A0A2D5C907-F1
#
_cell.length_a   1.000
_cell.length_b   1.000
_cell.length_c   1.000
_cell.angle_alpha   90.00
_cell.angle_beta   90.00
_cell.angle_gamma   90.00
#
_symmetry.space_group_name_H-M   'P 1'
#
loop_
_entity.id
_entity.type
_entity.pdbx_description
1 polymer ?
#
loop_
_entity_poly.entity_id
_entity_poly.type
_entity_poly.pdbx_seq_one_letter_code
_entity_poly.pdbx_strand_id
1 'polypeptide(L)'
;LGRADLLGLKISNNNLSKSLHKILMNFSIEEKHPGFIRHSEGRLSRRITSEVIKSVENEQKSFIQYPIANEDRSIGARLSGEITLKNLSSKIIQHPTTISLSGSAGQSFGAFIRDGINLKLTGNANDYVAKGMAGGSITIIPQGRKMKGAYHAAGNTILYGATGGQLFIAGTVGQRFGVRNSGAIGVVEGCSAHGAEYMTGGTLIVLGSIGFNFGAGMTGGKAIVLNTQKNFKQYISETAPEYKSLTDIDKLELKTLLEVHIEKTKSETALNILKKYDNWDNMFAVFGGIAEVDKDVVNKKPENVKALD
;
A
#
# COMPACT_ATOMS: atom_id res chain seq x y z
N LEU A 1 -23.14 -0.25 29.84
CA LEU A 1 -22.25 -1.15 29.07
C LEU A 1 -21.17 -1.68 30.01
N GLY A 2 -20.94 -3.00 30.07
CA GLY A 2 -19.94 -3.60 30.98
C GLY A 2 -20.31 -3.60 32.47
N ARG A 3 -21.60 -3.47 32.82
CA ARG A 3 -22.11 -3.49 34.20
C ARG A 3 -22.96 -4.73 34.41
N ALA A 4 -22.32 -5.90 34.38
CA ALA A 4 -23.00 -7.18 34.59
C ALA A 4 -23.61 -7.30 36.00
N ASP A 5 -23.07 -6.53 36.96
CA ASP A 5 -23.61 -6.34 38.32
C ASP A 5 -25.02 -5.73 38.36
N LEU A 6 -25.42 -5.00 37.31
CA LEU A 6 -26.77 -4.43 37.20
C LEU A 6 -27.80 -5.43 36.63
N LEU A 7 -27.37 -6.66 36.31
CA LEU A 7 -28.24 -7.72 35.80
C LEU A 7 -28.58 -8.70 36.94
N GLY A 8 -29.87 -8.87 37.21
CA GLY A 8 -30.39 -9.90 38.11
C GLY A 8 -30.92 -11.11 37.34
N LEU A 9 -30.80 -12.31 37.92
CA LEU A 9 -31.45 -13.49 37.35
C LEU A 9 -32.96 -13.44 37.62
N LYS A 10 -33.76 -13.41 36.56
CA LYS A 10 -35.19 -13.68 36.64
C LYS A 10 -35.41 -15.19 36.61
N ILE A 11 -35.92 -15.76 37.70
CA ILE A 11 -36.23 -17.20 37.77
C ILE A 11 -37.44 -17.47 36.86
N SER A 12 -37.23 -18.28 35.83
CA SER A 12 -38.28 -18.84 34.98
C SER A 12 -38.26 -20.37 35.09
N ASN A 13 -39.37 -21.04 34.80
CA ASN A 13 -39.51 -22.50 34.94
C ASN A 13 -38.68 -23.34 33.95
N ASN A 14 -37.70 -22.73 33.26
CA ASN A 14 -36.83 -23.41 32.29
C ASN A 14 -35.39 -23.47 32.82
N ASN A 15 -34.69 -24.56 32.52
CA ASN A 15 -33.32 -24.85 32.99
C ASN A 15 -32.21 -23.90 32.47
N LEU A 16 -32.54 -22.89 31.66
CA LEU A 16 -31.58 -21.90 31.16
C LEU A 16 -30.95 -21.05 32.28
N SER A 17 -31.69 -20.78 33.37
CA SER A 17 -31.30 -19.84 34.44
C SER A 17 -30.00 -20.23 35.15
N LYS A 18 -29.70 -21.54 35.27
CA LYS A 18 -28.47 -22.04 35.91
C LYS A 18 -27.21 -21.82 35.07
N SER A 19 -27.32 -21.83 33.73
CA SER A 19 -26.16 -21.67 32.83
C SER A 19 -25.68 -20.21 32.74
N LEU A 20 -26.60 -19.25 32.82
CA LEU A 20 -26.32 -17.82 32.78
C LEU A 20 -25.64 -17.31 34.06
N HIS A 21 -25.79 -18.02 35.18
CA HIS A 21 -25.20 -17.65 36.46
C HIS A 21 -23.66 -17.57 36.41
N LYS A 22 -23.00 -18.48 35.66
CA LYS A 22 -21.53 -18.46 35.46
C LYS A 22 -21.04 -17.26 34.65
N ILE A 23 -21.86 -16.75 33.72
CA ILE A 23 -21.50 -15.61 32.86
C ILE A 23 -21.66 -14.28 33.64
N LEU A 24 -22.64 -14.21 34.54
CA LEU A 24 -22.93 -13.01 35.34
C LEU A 24 -22.02 -12.86 36.57
N MET A 25 -21.63 -13.97 37.22
CA MET A 25 -20.84 -13.95 38.47
C MET A 25 -19.33 -13.76 38.27
N ASN A 26 -18.77 -14.06 37.09
CA ASN A 26 -17.33 -13.92 36.85
C ASN A 26 -16.87 -12.48 36.51
N PHE A 27 -17.76 -11.49 36.64
CA PHE A 27 -17.44 -10.09 36.36
C PHE A 27 -17.12 -9.35 37.67
N SER A 28 -15.84 -9.28 38.03
CA SER A 28 -15.37 -8.45 39.15
C SER A 28 -15.12 -7.01 38.68
N ILE A 29 -15.68 -6.03 39.41
CA ILE A 29 -15.59 -4.58 39.12
C ILE A 29 -14.28 -3.94 39.63
N GLU A 30 -13.42 -4.72 40.29
CA GLU A 30 -12.22 -4.17 40.94
C GLU A 30 -11.23 -3.54 39.94
N GLU A 31 -11.17 -4.04 38.70
CA GLU A 31 -10.42 -3.40 37.63
C GLU A 31 -11.28 -2.37 36.89
N LYS A 32 -11.13 -1.09 37.27
CA LYS A 32 -11.57 0.01 36.41
C LYS A 32 -10.80 -0.07 35.10
N HIS A 33 -11.49 -0.35 33.99
CA HIS A 33 -10.92 -0.16 32.66
C HIS A 33 -10.39 1.28 32.58
N PRO A 34 -9.12 1.51 32.18
CA PRO A 34 -8.49 2.85 32.22
C PRO A 34 -9.09 3.86 31.23
N GLY A 35 -10.28 3.59 30.69
CA GLY A 35 -10.86 4.31 29.57
C GLY A 35 -10.00 4.23 28.31
N PHE A 36 -10.26 5.12 27.36
CA PHE A 36 -9.39 5.34 26.22
C PHE A 36 -8.12 6.07 26.67
N ILE A 37 -6.96 5.42 26.56
CA ILE A 37 -5.67 6.05 26.83
C ILE A 37 -5.20 6.76 25.55
N ARG A 38 -5.16 8.08 25.59
CA ARG A 38 -4.59 8.86 24.49
C ARG A 38 -3.07 8.80 24.56
N HIS A 39 -2.45 8.14 23.59
CA HIS A 39 -1.00 8.14 23.45
C HIS A 39 -0.47 9.53 23.04
N SER A 40 0.74 9.86 23.50
CA SER A 40 1.43 11.10 23.13
C SER A 40 1.71 11.15 21.62
N GLU A 41 1.54 12.34 21.03
CA GLU A 41 1.82 12.54 19.61
C GLU A 41 3.32 12.39 19.30
N GLY A 42 3.64 11.81 18.15
CA GLY A 42 5.02 11.68 17.67
C GLY A 42 5.65 13.05 17.42
N ARG A 43 6.79 13.32 18.05
CA ARG A 43 7.48 14.63 17.97
C ARG A 43 7.83 15.02 16.54
N LEU A 44 8.39 14.09 15.77
CA LEU A 44 8.77 14.32 14.36
C LEU A 44 7.55 14.59 13.48
N SER A 45 6.49 13.78 13.64
CA SER A 45 5.22 13.96 12.92
C SER A 45 4.64 15.35 13.14
N ARG A 46 4.56 15.81 14.40
CA ARG A 46 4.07 17.14 14.76
C ARG A 46 4.91 18.26 14.13
N ARG A 47 6.25 18.12 14.14
CA ARG A 47 7.16 19.11 13.58
C ARG A 47 7.00 19.24 12.07
N ILE A 48 7.05 18.12 11.36
CA ILE A 48 6.82 18.05 9.90
C ILE A 48 5.49 18.70 9.55
N THR A 49 4.42 18.33 10.26
CA THR A 49 3.09 18.88 9.99
C THR A 49 3.04 20.39 10.19
N SER A 50 3.59 20.91 11.30
CA SER A 50 3.59 22.34 11.56
C SER A 50 4.34 23.14 10.48
N GLU A 51 5.50 22.66 10.03
CA GLU A 51 6.31 23.34 9.03
C GLU A 51 5.65 23.32 7.65
N VAL A 52 5.12 22.17 7.23
CA VAL A 52 4.44 22.06 5.93
C VAL A 52 3.16 22.88 5.92
N ILE A 53 2.34 22.83 6.96
CA ILE A 53 1.10 23.62 7.03
C ILE A 53 1.41 25.12 6.92
N LYS A 54 2.44 25.60 7.61
CA LYS A 54 2.89 26.99 7.50
C LYS A 54 3.28 27.36 6.05
N SER A 55 4.01 26.48 5.35
CA SER A 55 4.37 26.73 3.94
C SER A 55 3.15 26.72 3.02
N VAL A 56 2.22 25.78 3.19
CA VAL A 56 1.01 25.66 2.37
C VAL A 56 0.06 26.85 2.59
N GLU A 57 -0.09 27.31 3.83
CA GLU A 57 -0.88 28.51 4.15
C GLU A 57 -0.30 29.77 3.48
N ASN A 58 1.03 29.83 3.33
CA ASN A 58 1.74 30.89 2.61
C ASN A 58 1.89 30.64 1.10
N GLU A 59 1.23 29.60 0.54
CA GLU A 59 1.29 29.27 -0.89
C GLU A 59 2.72 29.02 -1.40
N GLN A 60 3.53 28.38 -0.56
CA GLN A 60 4.91 28.05 -0.85
C GLN A 60 5.11 26.54 -0.95
N LYS A 61 5.83 26.11 -1.98
CA LYS A 61 6.40 24.76 -2.03
C LYS A 61 7.40 24.62 -0.88
N SER A 62 7.45 23.44 -0.27
CA SER A 62 8.38 23.18 0.84
C SER A 62 9.27 21.98 0.55
N PHE A 63 10.52 22.09 1.00
CA PHE A 63 11.47 20.99 1.05
C PHE A 63 12.06 20.96 2.46
N ILE A 64 11.81 19.89 3.19
CA ILE A 64 12.29 19.73 4.57
C ILE A 64 13.04 18.41 4.73
N GLN A 65 14.00 18.39 5.66
CA GLN A 65 14.86 17.23 5.88
C GLN A 65 14.96 16.88 7.36
N TYR A 66 14.81 15.59 7.68
CA TYR A 66 14.92 15.09 9.05
C TYR A 66 15.57 13.71 9.15
N PRO A 67 16.30 13.39 10.23
CA PRO A 67 16.55 12.00 10.58
C PRO A 67 15.22 11.33 10.98
N ILE A 68 15.13 10.02 10.77
CA ILE A 68 13.99 9.20 11.19
C ILE A 68 14.46 7.92 11.90
N ALA A 69 13.75 7.54 12.96
CA ALA A 69 13.95 6.28 13.68
C ALA A 69 12.71 5.38 13.60
N ASN A 70 12.88 4.10 13.92
CA ASN A 70 11.81 3.10 13.87
C ASN A 70 10.63 3.41 14.82
N GLU A 71 10.85 4.25 15.82
CA GLU A 71 9.83 4.76 16.74
C GLU A 71 8.93 5.83 16.09
N ASP A 72 9.42 6.50 15.04
CA ASP A 72 8.67 7.50 14.26
C ASP A 72 7.69 6.80 13.31
N ARG A 73 6.55 6.41 13.88
CA ARG A 73 5.47 5.71 13.19
C ARG A 73 4.51 6.68 12.51
N SER A 74 3.87 6.23 11.43
CA SER A 74 2.80 6.95 10.74
C SER A 74 3.18 8.36 10.25
N ILE A 75 4.45 8.59 9.91
CA ILE A 75 4.90 9.86 9.31
C ILE A 75 4.12 10.10 8.00
N GLY A 76 3.55 11.28 7.87
CA GLY A 76 2.67 11.66 6.76
C GLY A 76 1.17 11.62 7.12
N ALA A 77 0.72 10.67 7.95
CA ALA A 77 -0.71 10.51 8.24
C ALA A 77 -1.32 11.73 8.95
N ARG A 78 -0.63 12.28 9.95
CA ARG A 78 -1.06 13.50 10.63
C ARG A 78 -1.17 14.68 9.67
N LEU A 79 -0.15 14.86 8.83
CA LEU A 79 -0.11 15.94 7.84
C LEU A 79 -1.33 15.86 6.90
N SER A 80 -1.64 14.68 6.36
CA SER A 80 -2.84 14.48 5.55
C SER A 80 -4.13 14.86 6.27
N GLY A 81 -4.26 14.43 7.53
CA GLY A 81 -5.43 14.75 8.37
C GLY A 81 -5.59 16.25 8.57
N GLU A 82 -4.51 16.95 8.92
CA GLU A 82 -4.52 18.41 9.14
C GLU A 82 -4.81 19.20 7.86
N ILE A 83 -4.25 18.79 6.71
CA ILE A 83 -4.57 19.40 5.41
C ILE A 83 -6.08 19.29 5.13
N THR A 84 -6.67 18.12 5.40
CA THR A 84 -8.11 17.91 5.21
C THR A 84 -8.93 18.75 6.16
N LEU A 85 -8.62 18.73 7.46
CA LEU A 85 -9.34 19.51 8.49
C LEU A 85 -9.27 21.02 8.24
N LYS A 86 -8.16 21.50 7.68
CA LYS A 86 -7.95 22.92 7.35
C LYS A 86 -8.40 23.29 5.93
N ASN A 87 -8.99 22.37 5.16
CA ASN A 87 -9.41 22.57 3.76
C ASN A 87 -8.27 23.05 2.84
N LEU A 88 -7.03 22.56 3.06
CA LEU A 88 -5.83 22.95 2.30
C LEU A 88 -5.52 22.03 1.12
N SER A 89 -6.45 21.14 0.75
CA SER A 89 -6.28 20.13 -0.31
C SER A 89 -5.79 20.73 -1.63
N SER A 90 -6.49 21.74 -2.14
CA SER A 90 -6.14 22.37 -3.43
C SER A 90 -4.82 23.12 -3.34
N LYS A 91 -4.55 23.77 -2.19
CA LYS A 91 -3.31 24.53 -1.96
C LYS A 91 -2.08 23.63 -1.96
N ILE A 92 -2.11 22.48 -1.28
CA ILE A 92 -0.95 21.59 -1.27
C ILE A 92 -0.69 20.94 -2.63
N ILE A 93 -1.73 20.74 -3.46
CA ILE A 93 -1.56 20.25 -4.83
C ILE A 93 -0.84 21.30 -5.69
N GLN A 94 -1.21 22.58 -5.55
CA GLN A 94 -0.57 23.70 -6.26
C GLN A 94 0.85 23.99 -5.72
N HIS A 95 1.05 23.79 -4.41
CA HIS A 95 2.28 24.07 -3.68
C HIS A 95 2.77 22.80 -2.94
N PRO A 96 3.25 21.79 -3.67
CA PRO A 96 3.62 20.50 -3.10
C PRO A 96 4.76 20.61 -2.09
N THR A 97 4.77 19.66 -1.15
CA THR A 97 5.86 19.46 -0.20
C THR A 97 6.70 18.24 -0.57
N THR A 98 8.00 18.32 -0.30
CA THR A 98 8.91 17.18 -0.31
C THR A 98 9.54 17.04 1.07
N ILE A 99 9.36 15.87 1.67
CA ILE A 99 9.87 15.54 3.00
C ILE A 99 10.94 14.45 2.81
N SER A 100 12.20 14.85 2.94
CA SER A 100 13.34 13.95 2.79
C SER A 100 13.82 13.44 4.14
N LEU A 101 13.86 12.13 4.30
CA LEU A 101 14.15 11.46 5.56
C LEU A 101 15.34 10.52 5.40
N SER A 102 16.13 10.38 6.46
CA SER A 102 17.29 9.48 6.49
C SER A 102 17.29 8.63 7.76
N GLY A 103 17.38 7.31 7.61
CA GLY A 103 17.35 6.37 8.73
C GLY A 103 16.36 5.23 8.53
N SER A 104 15.76 4.75 9.63
CA SER A 104 14.81 3.63 9.60
C SER A 104 13.42 4.15 9.91
N ALA A 105 12.47 4.07 8.98
CA ALA A 105 11.11 4.52 9.22
C ALA A 105 10.31 3.49 10.02
N GLY A 106 9.53 3.96 11.00
CA GLY A 106 8.60 3.12 11.74
C GLY A 106 7.45 2.59 10.89
N GLN A 107 6.59 1.78 11.53
CA GLN A 107 5.40 1.23 10.88
C GLN A 107 4.49 2.32 10.32
N SER A 108 3.77 2.00 9.25
CA SER A 108 2.80 2.90 8.59
C SER A 108 3.41 4.17 7.98
N PHE A 109 4.69 4.11 7.58
CA PHE A 109 5.34 5.22 6.88
C PHE A 109 4.55 5.63 5.62
N GLY A 110 4.17 6.91 5.53
CA GLY A 110 3.38 7.43 4.42
C GLY A 110 1.94 6.91 4.37
N ALA A 111 1.39 6.42 5.49
CA ALA A 111 -0.01 6.04 5.54
C ALA A 111 -0.93 7.23 5.24
N PHE A 112 -1.95 6.98 4.42
CA PHE A 112 -2.99 7.95 4.05
C PHE A 112 -2.47 9.27 3.45
N ILE A 113 -1.28 9.27 2.85
CA ILE A 113 -0.81 10.45 2.13
C ILE A 113 -1.66 10.71 0.89
N ARG A 114 -1.65 11.97 0.47
CA ARG A 114 -2.48 12.53 -0.60
C ARG A 114 -1.63 13.36 -1.56
N ASP A 115 -2.23 13.75 -2.67
CA ASP A 115 -1.57 14.58 -3.67
C ASP A 115 -1.00 15.86 -3.07
N GLY A 116 0.18 16.24 -3.57
CA GLY A 116 0.98 17.32 -3.00
C GLY A 116 1.95 16.90 -1.89
N ILE A 117 1.83 15.69 -1.32
CA ILE A 117 2.79 15.17 -0.34
C ILE A 117 3.76 14.19 -1.01
N ASN A 118 5.06 14.49 -0.97
CA ASN A 118 6.11 13.63 -1.49
C ASN A 118 7.07 13.23 -0.37
N LEU A 119 7.15 11.93 -0.07
CA LEU A 119 8.07 11.39 0.94
C LEU A 119 9.24 10.71 0.25
N LYS A 120 10.46 11.08 0.63
CA LYS A 120 11.69 10.41 0.19
C LYS A 120 12.41 9.87 1.42
N LEU A 121 12.68 8.57 1.45
CA LEU A 121 13.42 7.92 2.51
C LEU A 121 14.73 7.36 1.97
N THR A 122 15.83 7.76 2.58
CA THR A 122 17.15 7.16 2.34
C THR A 122 17.46 6.26 3.53
N GLY A 123 17.29 4.94 3.37
CA GLY A 123 17.32 3.95 4.43
C GLY A 123 16.26 2.86 4.23
N ASN A 124 15.65 2.37 5.30
CA ASN A 124 14.66 1.28 5.24
C ASN A 124 13.37 1.63 5.99
N ALA A 125 12.28 0.93 5.70
CA ALA A 125 11.00 1.13 6.37
C ALA A 125 10.45 -0.20 6.93
N ASN A 126 9.69 -0.12 8.01
CA ASN A 126 8.97 -1.27 8.56
C ASN A 126 7.66 -1.52 7.78
N ASP A 127 6.75 -2.32 8.37
CA ASP A 127 5.49 -2.71 7.75
C ASP A 127 4.55 -1.53 7.44
N TYR A 128 3.59 -1.78 6.54
CA TYR A 128 2.47 -0.89 6.22
C TYR A 128 2.87 0.41 5.53
N VAL A 129 4.01 0.45 4.85
CA VAL A 129 4.36 1.58 3.98
C VAL A 129 3.20 1.86 3.03
N ALA A 130 2.81 3.13 2.91
CA ALA A 130 1.75 3.58 2.01
C ALA A 130 0.36 2.94 2.28
N LYS A 131 0.10 2.47 3.51
CA LYS A 131 -1.24 1.97 3.90
C LYS A 131 -2.31 3.02 3.60
N GLY A 132 -3.32 2.65 2.83
CA GLY A 132 -4.44 3.51 2.45
C GLY A 132 -4.03 4.81 1.76
N MET A 133 -2.87 4.82 1.07
CA MET A 133 -2.44 5.97 0.28
C MET A 133 -3.49 6.33 -0.78
N ALA A 134 -3.78 7.62 -0.90
CA ALA A 134 -4.82 8.15 -1.79
C ALA A 134 -4.25 9.04 -2.91
N GLY A 135 -2.96 9.39 -2.84
CA GLY A 135 -2.29 10.28 -3.78
C GLY A 135 -0.87 10.58 -3.32
N GLY A 136 -0.16 11.45 -4.03
CA GLY A 136 1.21 11.84 -3.71
C GLY A 136 2.24 10.77 -4.09
N SER A 137 3.45 10.86 -3.53
CA SER A 137 4.53 9.92 -3.85
C SER A 137 5.36 9.49 -2.65
N ILE A 138 5.82 8.24 -2.67
CA ILE A 138 6.78 7.68 -1.69
C ILE A 138 7.94 7.06 -2.46
N THR A 139 9.16 7.45 -2.11
CA THR A 139 10.40 6.90 -2.67
C THR A 139 11.25 6.34 -1.53
N ILE A 140 11.71 5.09 -1.63
CA ILE A 140 12.64 4.47 -0.68
C ILE A 140 13.90 4.06 -1.42
N ILE A 141 15.03 4.60 -0.97
CA ILE A 141 16.38 4.31 -1.47
C ILE A 141 17.15 3.68 -0.31
N PRO A 142 17.51 2.38 -0.37
CA PRO A 142 18.24 1.76 0.72
C PRO A 142 19.64 2.35 0.92
N GLN A 143 20.12 2.33 2.17
CA GLN A 143 21.51 2.66 2.52
C GLN A 143 22.19 1.45 3.17
N GLY A 144 23.44 1.15 2.77
CA GLY A 144 24.25 0.11 3.40
C GLY A 144 25.51 -0.28 2.60
N ARG A 145 26.55 -0.79 3.27
CA ARG A 145 27.89 -1.10 2.68
C ARG A 145 27.92 -2.21 1.62
N LYS A 146 26.81 -2.93 1.39
CA LYS A 146 26.71 -4.03 0.42
C LYS A 146 25.54 -3.78 -0.55
N MET A 147 25.64 -2.76 -1.40
CA MET A 147 24.69 -2.50 -2.48
C MET A 147 24.94 -3.39 -3.72
N LYS A 148 25.29 -4.66 -3.52
CA LYS A 148 25.37 -5.63 -4.63
C LYS A 148 24.19 -6.59 -4.52
N GLY A 149 23.21 -6.45 -5.41
CA GLY A 149 21.98 -7.24 -5.44
C GLY A 149 20.80 -6.58 -4.73
N ALA A 150 19.65 -7.26 -4.71
CA ALA A 150 18.40 -6.71 -4.18
C ALA A 150 18.45 -6.58 -2.64
N TYR A 151 18.35 -5.35 -2.13
CA TYR A 151 18.35 -5.02 -0.70
C TYR A 151 16.93 -5.13 -0.11
N HIS A 152 16.77 -5.62 1.12
CA HIS A 152 15.45 -5.63 1.78
C HIS A 152 15.11 -4.24 2.33
N ALA A 153 14.29 -3.50 1.58
CA ALA A 153 14.09 -2.07 1.79
C ALA A 153 12.84 -1.73 2.61
N ALA A 154 11.81 -2.59 2.60
CA ALA A 154 10.60 -2.36 3.35
C ALA A 154 9.89 -3.66 3.80
N GLY A 155 9.13 -3.57 4.88
CA GLY A 155 8.42 -4.70 5.49
C GLY A 155 7.18 -5.19 4.72
N ASN A 156 6.18 -5.65 5.46
CA ASN A 156 5.01 -6.33 4.93
C ASN A 156 3.83 -5.38 4.66
N THR A 157 2.84 -5.86 3.92
CA THR A 157 1.51 -5.24 3.76
C THR A 157 1.60 -3.80 3.26
N ILE A 158 2.53 -3.57 2.34
CA ILE A 158 2.78 -2.30 1.67
C ILE A 158 1.64 -2.02 0.69
N LEU A 159 1.22 -0.75 0.56
CA LEU A 159 0.08 -0.31 -0.25
C LEU A 159 -1.26 -0.95 0.14
N TYR A 160 -1.39 -1.38 1.40
CA TYR A 160 -2.62 -2.00 1.86
C TYR A 160 -3.85 -1.10 1.61
N GLY A 161 -4.74 -1.53 0.73
CA GLY A 161 -5.99 -0.82 0.43
C GLY A 161 -5.81 0.49 -0.36
N ALA A 162 -4.65 0.74 -0.99
CA ALA A 162 -4.37 2.05 -1.57
C ALA A 162 -5.27 2.36 -2.78
N THR A 163 -5.76 3.59 -2.92
CA THR A 163 -6.65 4.04 -4.02
C THR A 163 -6.10 5.24 -4.78
N GLY A 164 -4.79 5.48 -4.71
CA GLY A 164 -4.11 6.43 -5.58
C GLY A 164 -2.65 6.67 -5.22
N GLY A 165 -1.95 7.40 -6.10
CA GLY A 165 -0.57 7.84 -5.92
C GLY A 165 0.50 6.79 -6.24
N GLN A 166 1.76 7.13 -5.97
CA GLN A 166 2.92 6.41 -6.53
C GLN A 166 3.94 5.98 -5.46
N LEU A 167 4.38 4.73 -5.52
CA LEU A 167 5.40 4.16 -4.65
C LEU A 167 6.55 3.57 -5.46
N PHE A 168 7.79 3.99 -5.15
CA PHE A 168 9.01 3.51 -5.78
C PHE A 168 10.01 3.06 -4.70
N ILE A 169 10.36 1.77 -4.68
CA ILE A 169 11.30 1.20 -3.69
C ILE A 169 12.42 0.48 -4.44
N ALA A 170 13.66 0.99 -4.36
CA ALA A 170 14.83 0.31 -4.93
C ALA A 170 15.29 -0.84 -4.04
N GLY A 171 14.48 -1.90 -3.95
CA GLY A 171 14.78 -3.07 -3.14
C GLY A 171 13.62 -4.05 -3.06
N THR A 172 13.88 -5.20 -2.46
CA THR A 172 12.85 -6.19 -2.14
C THR A 172 12.00 -5.73 -0.96
N VAL A 173 10.76 -6.21 -0.94
CA VAL A 173 9.80 -5.96 0.13
C VAL A 173 9.28 -7.25 0.74
N GLY A 174 8.64 -7.14 1.90
CA GLY A 174 8.05 -8.26 2.62
C GLY A 174 6.83 -8.87 1.93
N GLN A 175 6.04 -9.58 2.71
CA GLN A 175 4.82 -10.27 2.27
C GLN A 175 3.70 -9.27 1.99
N ARG A 176 2.70 -9.70 1.20
CA ARG A 176 1.47 -8.93 0.95
C ARG A 176 1.71 -7.55 0.34
N PHE A 177 2.71 -7.45 -0.53
CA PHE A 177 2.90 -6.24 -1.32
C PHE A 177 1.70 -5.98 -2.22
N GLY A 178 1.08 -4.80 -2.12
CA GLY A 178 -0.07 -4.43 -2.93
C GLY A 178 -1.37 -5.14 -2.54
N VAL A 179 -1.45 -5.70 -1.32
CA VAL A 179 -2.67 -6.37 -0.86
C VAL A 179 -3.85 -5.40 -0.87
N ARG A 180 -4.94 -5.79 -1.53
CA ARG A 180 -6.12 -4.92 -1.73
C ARG A 180 -5.79 -3.58 -2.37
N ASN A 181 -4.72 -3.46 -3.17
CA ASN A 181 -4.49 -2.26 -3.95
C ASN A 181 -5.66 -2.04 -4.92
N SER A 182 -6.19 -0.83 -4.95
CA SER A 182 -7.38 -0.43 -5.70
C SER A 182 -7.15 0.80 -6.57
N GLY A 183 -5.91 1.32 -6.65
CA GLY A 183 -5.62 2.47 -7.52
C GLY A 183 -4.21 3.04 -7.49
N ALA A 184 -3.32 2.57 -6.61
CA ALA A 184 -1.95 3.08 -6.55
C ALA A 184 -1.02 2.40 -7.57
N ILE A 185 0.04 3.12 -7.94
CA ILE A 185 1.18 2.59 -8.70
C ILE A 185 2.27 2.18 -7.71
N GLY A 186 2.83 0.98 -7.84
CA GLY A 186 3.92 0.50 -7.02
C GLY A 186 5.01 -0.21 -7.81
N VAL A 187 6.27 0.23 -7.68
CA VAL A 187 7.44 -0.41 -8.32
C VAL A 187 8.43 -0.85 -7.26
N VAL A 188 8.73 -2.15 -7.21
CA VAL A 188 9.66 -2.79 -6.26
C VAL A 188 10.60 -3.77 -6.98
N GLU A 189 11.73 -4.13 -6.35
CA GLU A 189 12.73 -5.04 -6.93
C GLU A 189 12.57 -6.50 -6.50
N GLY A 190 11.39 -6.84 -5.98
CA GLY A 190 11.03 -8.19 -5.53
C GLY A 190 10.07 -8.11 -4.36
N CYS A 191 9.26 -9.13 -4.16
CA CYS A 191 8.38 -9.23 -3.00
C CYS A 191 8.31 -10.66 -2.49
N SER A 192 7.98 -10.81 -1.20
CA SER A 192 7.75 -12.12 -0.59
C SER A 192 6.34 -12.65 -0.95
N ALA A 193 5.83 -13.61 -0.19
CA ALA A 193 4.57 -14.29 -0.46
C ALA A 193 3.37 -13.33 -0.50
N HIS A 194 2.32 -13.75 -1.23
CA HIS A 194 1.02 -13.07 -1.31
C HIS A 194 1.06 -11.68 -1.96
N GLY A 195 2.00 -11.44 -2.87
CA GLY A 195 2.00 -10.20 -3.67
C GLY A 195 0.71 -10.08 -4.50
N ALA A 196 0.20 -8.86 -4.62
CA ALA A 196 -1.05 -8.51 -5.33
C ALA A 196 -2.32 -9.23 -4.83
N GLU A 197 -2.29 -9.81 -3.62
CA GLU A 197 -3.43 -10.50 -3.03
C GLU A 197 -4.65 -9.56 -2.92
N TYR A 198 -5.81 -9.99 -3.41
CA TYR A 198 -7.07 -9.22 -3.43
C TYR A 198 -6.98 -7.85 -4.13
N MET A 199 -6.01 -7.64 -5.02
CA MET A 199 -5.88 -6.40 -5.79
C MET A 199 -7.08 -6.22 -6.72
N THR A 200 -7.64 -5.00 -6.75
CA THR A 200 -8.81 -4.64 -7.56
C THR A 200 -8.56 -3.46 -8.52
N GLY A 201 -7.40 -2.81 -8.44
CA GLY A 201 -7.07 -1.65 -9.26
C GLY A 201 -5.63 -1.15 -9.06
N GLY A 202 -5.18 -0.24 -9.93
CA GLY A 202 -3.81 0.29 -9.94
C GLY A 202 -2.83 -0.57 -10.76
N THR A 203 -1.53 -0.20 -10.71
CA THR A 203 -0.45 -0.88 -11.43
C THR A 203 0.67 -1.28 -10.47
N LEU A 204 1.02 -2.57 -10.42
CA LEU A 204 2.19 -3.06 -9.69
C LEU A 204 3.26 -3.55 -10.64
N ILE A 205 4.51 -3.17 -10.41
CA ILE A 205 5.68 -3.66 -11.16
C ILE A 205 6.64 -4.30 -10.17
N VAL A 206 7.00 -5.56 -10.43
CA VAL A 206 7.95 -6.33 -9.63
C VAL A 206 9.14 -6.72 -10.49
N LEU A 207 10.28 -6.08 -10.24
CA LEU A 207 11.52 -6.18 -11.04
C LEU A 207 12.45 -7.31 -10.59
N GLY A 208 11.95 -8.24 -9.78
CA GLY A 208 12.71 -9.35 -9.22
C GLY A 208 11.80 -10.50 -8.84
N SER A 209 12.30 -11.38 -7.97
CA SER A 209 11.57 -12.57 -7.54
C SER A 209 10.28 -12.24 -6.78
N ILE A 210 9.30 -13.11 -6.96
CA ILE A 210 8.03 -13.12 -6.21
C ILE A 210 7.96 -14.35 -5.30
N GLY A 211 7.34 -14.21 -4.13
CA GLY A 211 7.01 -15.33 -3.26
C GLY A 211 5.74 -16.08 -3.67
N PHE A 212 5.44 -17.14 -2.92
CA PHE A 212 4.29 -18.03 -3.16
C PHE A 212 2.94 -17.28 -3.12
N ASN A 213 1.96 -17.82 -3.84
CA ASN A 213 0.56 -17.38 -3.87
C ASN A 213 0.38 -15.95 -4.39
N PHE A 214 1.20 -15.56 -5.38
CA PHE A 214 1.08 -14.27 -6.03
C PHE A 214 -0.26 -14.17 -6.80
N GLY A 215 -0.90 -13.01 -6.72
CA GLY A 215 -2.15 -12.70 -7.42
C GLY A 215 -3.38 -13.38 -6.84
N ALA A 216 -3.31 -14.01 -5.65
CA ALA A 216 -4.45 -14.69 -5.06
C ALA A 216 -5.66 -13.76 -4.87
N GLY A 217 -6.80 -14.13 -5.47
CA GLY A 217 -8.02 -13.31 -5.43
C GLY A 217 -7.89 -11.93 -6.06
N MET A 218 -6.88 -11.70 -6.91
CA MET A 218 -6.77 -10.46 -7.70
C MET A 218 -7.89 -10.43 -8.74
N THR A 219 -8.73 -9.39 -8.68
CA THR A 219 -9.91 -9.24 -9.56
C THR A 219 -9.82 -8.02 -10.47
N GLY A 220 -8.83 -7.15 -10.29
CA GLY A 220 -8.66 -5.97 -11.13
C GLY A 220 -7.30 -5.28 -10.98
N GLY A 221 -7.06 -4.29 -11.84
CA GLY A 221 -5.76 -3.63 -11.98
C GLY A 221 -4.78 -4.44 -12.84
N LYS A 222 -3.51 -4.02 -12.86
CA LYS A 222 -2.44 -4.65 -13.65
C LYS A 222 -1.22 -4.94 -12.78
N ALA A 223 -0.64 -6.13 -12.94
CA ALA A 223 0.68 -6.43 -12.37
C ALA A 223 1.64 -6.92 -13.46
N ILE A 224 2.79 -6.26 -13.59
CA ILE A 224 3.87 -6.65 -14.52
C ILE A 224 5.03 -7.20 -13.69
N VAL A 225 5.33 -8.48 -13.86
CA VAL A 225 6.28 -9.21 -13.01
C VAL A 225 7.43 -9.77 -13.84
N LEU A 226 8.65 -9.58 -13.38
CA LEU A 226 9.83 -10.19 -13.99
C LEU A 226 9.78 -11.72 -13.83
N ASN A 227 9.52 -12.41 -14.93
CA ASN A 227 9.40 -13.86 -15.05
C ASN A 227 10.73 -14.49 -15.45
N THR A 228 11.75 -14.38 -14.59
CA THR A 228 13.08 -15.01 -14.82
C THR A 228 13.47 -16.01 -13.73
N GLN A 229 12.68 -16.12 -12.65
CA GLN A 229 12.93 -17.10 -11.61
C GLN A 229 12.53 -18.51 -12.04
N LYS A 230 13.29 -19.50 -11.56
CA LYS A 230 12.97 -20.93 -11.82
C LYS A 230 11.59 -21.26 -11.26
N ASN A 231 10.87 -22.12 -11.97
CA ASN A 231 9.54 -22.61 -11.57
C ASN A 231 8.52 -21.49 -11.30
N PHE A 232 8.60 -20.35 -12.02
CA PHE A 232 7.73 -19.19 -11.82
C PHE A 232 6.24 -19.54 -11.63
N LYS A 233 5.71 -20.45 -12.46
CA LYS A 233 4.32 -20.90 -12.39
C LYS A 233 3.91 -21.47 -11.02
N GLN A 234 4.82 -22.09 -10.26
CA GLN A 234 4.55 -22.64 -8.92
C GLN A 234 4.33 -21.55 -7.84
N TYR A 235 4.74 -20.31 -8.12
CA TYR A 235 4.55 -19.18 -7.21
C TYR A 235 3.23 -18.45 -7.44
N ILE A 236 2.53 -18.76 -8.53
CA ILE A 236 1.27 -18.12 -8.91
C ILE A 236 0.11 -18.86 -8.24
N SER A 237 -0.81 -18.10 -7.65
CA SER A 237 -2.04 -18.65 -7.10
C SER A 237 -2.90 -19.29 -8.20
N GLU A 238 -3.60 -20.38 -7.89
CA GLU A 238 -4.61 -20.96 -8.76
C GLU A 238 -5.79 -20.00 -9.03
N THR A 239 -6.00 -19.03 -8.14
CA THR A 239 -7.04 -18.00 -8.26
C THR A 239 -6.53 -16.70 -8.88
N ALA A 240 -5.25 -16.63 -9.28
CA ALA A 240 -4.73 -15.47 -9.98
C ALA A 240 -5.33 -15.40 -11.39
N PRO A 241 -5.50 -14.19 -11.96
CA PRO A 241 -5.75 -14.04 -13.38
C PRO A 241 -4.68 -14.78 -14.20
N GLU A 242 -5.07 -15.36 -15.32
CA GLU A 242 -4.09 -15.91 -16.27
C GLU A 242 -3.14 -14.79 -16.72
N TYR A 243 -1.84 -15.08 -16.71
CA TYR A 243 -0.85 -14.10 -17.13
C TYR A 243 -0.59 -14.23 -18.64
N LYS A 244 -0.38 -13.08 -19.28
CA LYS A 244 -0.07 -12.95 -20.70
C LYS A 244 1.31 -12.32 -20.92
N SER A 245 1.80 -12.40 -22.15
CA SER A 245 2.98 -11.64 -22.59
C SER A 245 2.68 -10.14 -22.63
N LEU A 246 3.72 -9.31 -22.64
CA LEU A 246 3.58 -7.86 -22.77
C LEU A 246 2.92 -7.50 -24.11
N THR A 247 1.94 -6.60 -24.06
CA THR A 247 1.47 -5.85 -25.24
C THR A 247 2.34 -4.61 -25.47
N ASP A 248 2.21 -3.95 -26.62
CA ASP A 248 2.92 -2.68 -26.88
C ASP A 248 2.54 -1.58 -25.88
N ILE A 249 1.27 -1.56 -25.43
CA ILE A 249 0.80 -0.64 -24.39
C ILE A 249 1.50 -0.95 -23.05
N ASP A 250 1.61 -2.24 -22.70
CA ASP A 250 2.29 -2.64 -21.47
C ASP A 250 3.79 -2.31 -21.52
N LYS A 251 4.44 -2.46 -22.68
CA LYS A 251 5.85 -2.06 -22.86
C LYS A 251 6.03 -0.56 -22.65
N LEU A 252 5.14 0.26 -23.19
CA LEU A 252 5.23 1.71 -23.03
C LEU A 252 5.04 2.12 -21.57
N GLU A 253 4.05 1.54 -20.87
CA GLU A 253 3.81 1.81 -19.46
C GLU A 253 4.98 1.33 -18.58
N LEU A 254 5.47 0.10 -18.81
CA LEU A 254 6.62 -0.45 -18.09
C LEU A 254 7.86 0.44 -18.28
N LYS A 255 8.15 0.87 -19.52
CA LYS A 255 9.28 1.77 -19.81
C LYS A 255 9.14 3.09 -19.07
N THR A 256 7.97 3.72 -19.13
CA THR A 256 7.71 4.99 -18.45
C THR A 256 7.91 4.86 -16.93
N LEU A 257 7.34 3.81 -16.33
CA LEU A 257 7.43 3.61 -14.88
C LEU A 257 8.83 3.19 -14.43
N LEU A 258 9.59 2.48 -15.27
CA LEU A 258 11.01 2.19 -15.03
C LEU A 258 11.87 3.45 -15.09
N GLU A 259 11.66 4.32 -16.07
CA GLU A 259 12.38 5.60 -16.17
C GLU A 259 12.13 6.48 -14.93
N VAL A 260 10.87 6.60 -14.50
CA VAL A 260 10.52 7.32 -13.26
C VAL A 260 11.17 6.63 -12.04
N HIS A 261 11.11 5.31 -11.96
CA HIS A 261 11.73 4.57 -10.86
C HIS A 261 13.24 4.85 -10.80
N ILE A 262 13.95 4.77 -11.92
CA ILE A 262 15.39 5.07 -12.02
C ILE A 262 15.68 6.52 -11.62
N GLU A 263 14.87 7.48 -12.10
CA GLU A 263 15.04 8.90 -11.76
C GLU A 263 14.96 9.11 -10.24
N LYS A 264 13.92 8.54 -9.61
CA LYS A 264 13.59 8.70 -8.19
C LYS A 264 14.54 7.93 -7.28
N THR A 265 14.90 6.70 -7.65
CA THR A 265 15.60 5.77 -6.75
C THR A 265 17.07 5.53 -7.08
N LYS A 266 17.49 5.86 -8.31
CA LYS A 266 18.81 5.48 -8.86
C LYS A 266 19.03 3.96 -8.89
N SER A 267 17.96 3.18 -9.02
CA SER A 267 18.01 1.71 -9.09
C SER A 267 18.88 1.19 -10.24
N GLU A 268 19.94 0.46 -9.89
CA GLU A 268 20.77 -0.28 -10.85
C GLU A 268 19.99 -1.46 -11.47
N THR A 269 19.13 -2.12 -10.69
CA THR A 269 18.29 -3.23 -11.15
C THR A 269 17.39 -2.78 -12.29
N ALA A 270 16.66 -1.68 -12.10
CA ALA A 270 15.79 -1.10 -13.11
C ALA A 270 16.57 -0.65 -14.34
N LEU A 271 17.75 -0.03 -14.16
CA LEU A 271 18.62 0.37 -15.27
C LEU A 271 19.08 -0.84 -16.11
N ASN A 272 19.45 -1.94 -15.45
CA ASN A 272 19.88 -3.16 -16.13
C ASN A 272 18.74 -3.86 -16.87
N ILE A 273 17.51 -3.78 -16.34
CA ILE A 273 16.31 -4.28 -17.02
C ILE A 273 15.99 -3.41 -18.23
N LEU A 274 16.07 -2.08 -18.10
CA LEU A 274 15.80 -1.13 -19.18
C LEU A 274 16.72 -1.35 -20.39
N LYS A 275 18.00 -1.69 -20.15
CA LYS A 275 18.96 -2.03 -21.22
C LYS A 275 18.60 -3.30 -22.01
N LYS A 276 17.71 -4.14 -21.50
CA LYS A 276 17.27 -5.41 -22.13
C LYS A 276 15.92 -5.26 -22.83
N TYR A 277 15.53 -4.04 -23.21
CA TYR A 277 14.23 -3.72 -23.81
C TYR A 277 13.81 -4.69 -24.92
N ASP A 278 14.73 -5.04 -25.81
CA ASP A 278 14.47 -5.95 -26.95
C ASP A 278 14.09 -7.38 -26.53
N ASN A 279 14.38 -7.77 -25.30
CA ASN A 279 14.07 -9.10 -24.77
C ASN A 279 12.85 -9.12 -23.84
N TRP A 280 12.18 -7.99 -23.62
CA TRP A 280 11.13 -7.87 -22.62
C TRP A 280 9.96 -8.83 -22.84
N ASP A 281 9.64 -9.16 -24.09
CA ASP A 281 8.57 -10.10 -24.46
C ASP A 281 8.71 -11.47 -23.78
N ASN A 282 9.95 -11.89 -23.52
CA ASN A 282 10.25 -13.17 -22.89
C ASN A 282 10.62 -13.04 -21.41
N MET A 283 10.70 -11.82 -20.87
CA MET A 283 11.16 -11.56 -19.51
C MET A 283 10.03 -11.26 -18.53
N PHE A 284 8.85 -10.85 -19.02
CA PHE A 284 7.76 -10.38 -18.17
C PHE A 284 6.48 -11.17 -18.33
N ALA A 285 5.77 -11.35 -17.22
CA ALA A 285 4.41 -11.84 -17.17
C ALA A 285 3.49 -10.70 -16.74
N VAL A 286 2.39 -10.50 -17.47
CA VAL A 286 1.38 -9.48 -17.17
C VAL A 286 0.11 -10.14 -16.65
N PHE A 287 -0.30 -9.78 -15.44
CA PHE A 287 -1.56 -10.21 -14.82
C PHE A 287 -2.58 -9.07 -14.92
N GLY A 288 -3.80 -9.40 -15.36
CA GLY A 288 -4.88 -8.41 -15.50
C GLY A 288 -4.58 -7.35 -16.57
N GLY A 289 -4.89 -6.09 -16.25
CA GLY A 289 -4.90 -4.98 -17.19
C GLY A 289 -6.15 -4.94 -18.06
N ILE A 290 -6.20 -3.96 -18.96
CA ILE A 290 -7.27 -3.89 -19.96
C ILE A 290 -7.03 -5.09 -20.88
N ALA A 291 -7.92 -6.08 -20.82
CA ALA A 291 -8.05 -7.02 -21.92
C ALA A 291 -8.33 -6.17 -23.15
N GLU A 292 -7.61 -6.38 -24.25
CA GLU A 292 -8.14 -5.96 -25.54
C GLU A 292 -9.55 -6.53 -25.55
N VAL A 293 -10.55 -5.64 -25.58
CA VAL A 293 -11.93 -6.06 -25.64
C VAL A 293 -12.00 -6.80 -26.95
N ASP A 294 -11.97 -8.14 -26.90
CA ASP A 294 -12.32 -8.95 -28.04
C ASP A 294 -13.69 -8.43 -28.45
N LYS A 295 -13.75 -7.86 -29.65
CA LYS A 295 -14.96 -7.25 -30.22
C LYS A 295 -16.12 -8.24 -30.26
N ASP A 296 -15.84 -9.53 -30.04
CA ASP A 296 -16.78 -10.64 -30.08
C ASP A 296 -17.60 -10.83 -28.79
N VAL A 297 -17.28 -10.16 -27.67
CA VAL A 297 -18.03 -10.35 -26.40
C VAL A 297 -19.20 -9.37 -26.23
N VAL A 298 -19.33 -8.34 -27.08
CA VAL A 298 -20.47 -7.39 -27.03
C VAL A 298 -21.56 -7.81 -28.01
N ASN A 299 -22.09 -9.02 -27.85
CA ASN A 299 -23.39 -9.42 -28.42
C ASN A 299 -24.30 -9.92 -27.30
N LYS A 300 -24.62 -9.03 -26.35
CA LYS A 300 -25.75 -9.28 -25.45
C LYS A 300 -27.04 -9.09 -26.23
N LYS A 301 -27.77 -10.19 -26.48
CA LYS A 301 -29.15 -10.13 -26.98
C LYS A 301 -29.97 -9.26 -26.00
N PRO A 302 -30.75 -8.29 -26.50
CA PRO A 302 -31.65 -7.52 -25.64
C PRO A 302 -32.67 -8.49 -25.01
N GLU A 303 -32.66 -8.60 -23.68
CA GLU A 303 -33.75 -9.24 -22.96
C GLU A 303 -34.95 -8.29 -22.98
N ASN A 304 -36.02 -8.69 -23.65
CA ASN A 304 -37.31 -8.02 -23.56
C ASN A 304 -37.89 -8.30 -22.16
N VAL A 305 -37.60 -7.41 -21.21
CA VAL A 305 -38.29 -7.40 -19.92
C VAL A 305 -39.69 -6.84 -20.15
N LYS A 306 -40.72 -7.69 -20.00
CA LYS A 306 -42.10 -7.23 -19.95
C LYS A 306 -42.26 -6.35 -18.71
N ALA A 307 -42.73 -5.11 -18.91
CA ALA A 307 -43.19 -4.29 -17.82
C ALA A 307 -44.33 -5.03 -17.08
N LEU A 308 -44.22 -5.11 -15.76
CA LEU A 308 -45.33 -5.48 -14.90
C LEU A 308 -46.19 -4.22 -14.76
N ASP A 309 -47.41 -4.28 -15.28
CA ASP A 309 -48.49 -3.31 -15.01
C ASP A 309 -48.86 -3.28 -13.52
#